data_AF-A0A914LCH9-F1
#
_entry.id   AF-A0A914LCH9-F1
#
_cell.length_a   1.000
_cell.length_b   1.000
_cell.length_c   1.000
_cell.angle_alpha   90.00
_cell.angle_beta   90.00
_cell.angle_gamma   90.00
#
_symmetry.space_group_name_H-M   'P 1'
#
loop_
_entity.id
_entity.type
_entity.pdbx_description
1 polymer ?
#
loop_
_entity_poly.entity_id
_entity_poly.type
_entity_poly.pdbx_seq_one_letter_code
_entity_poly.pdbx_strand_id
1 'polypeptide(L)'
;MLSNTNTQFEQKTYVVICNFSLPSTSLEDNKNLKENLKNEIKIQQNSSKINFFNLFIGDLIKIISFNGEWCFGYRLEEPEQRGIFPSIFVQEIMINNNNKIQTFFNVGEGKNKINLTDEKEVGRLACDISEALKEWIERTKFDYGEGISTICQFEQQIALIKQLLVVRRHLCSGTITAEEIKEINLGCISRCNRRWK
;
A
#
# COMPACT_ATOMS: atom_id res chain seq x y z
N MET A 1 11.01 39.04 -26.51
CA MET A 1 11.18 38.49 -25.15
C MET A 1 10.33 37.24 -25.05
N LEU A 2 10.95 36.05 -25.11
CA LEU A 2 10.25 34.78 -24.94
C LEU A 2 10.20 34.46 -23.44
N SER A 3 9.02 34.59 -22.84
CA SER A 3 8.77 34.24 -21.44
C SER A 3 8.84 32.72 -21.27
N ASN A 4 9.90 32.26 -20.62
CA ASN A 4 10.13 30.86 -20.31
C ASN A 4 9.25 30.45 -19.12
N THR A 5 8.03 30.00 -19.39
CA THR A 5 7.13 29.46 -18.35
C THR A 5 7.58 28.05 -18.01
N ASN A 6 8.41 27.94 -16.97
CA ASN A 6 8.77 26.66 -16.37
C ASN A 6 7.55 26.12 -15.61
N THR A 7 6.65 25.44 -16.31
CA THR A 7 5.60 24.62 -15.69
C THR A 7 6.28 23.42 -15.05
N GLN A 8 6.59 23.51 -13.75
CA GLN A 8 6.90 22.33 -12.96
C GLN A 8 5.66 21.43 -12.97
N PHE A 9 5.74 20.33 -13.71
CA PHE A 9 4.74 19.27 -13.62
C PHE A 9 4.85 18.64 -12.23
N GLU A 10 3.86 18.91 -11.36
CA GLU A 10 3.72 18.22 -10.09
C GLU A 10 3.65 16.72 -10.35
N GLN A 11 4.65 15.98 -9.82
CA GLN A 11 4.68 14.53 -9.97
C GLN A 11 3.68 13.93 -8.98
N LYS A 12 2.53 13.49 -9.50
CA LYS A 12 1.54 12.76 -8.72
C LYS A 12 2.00 11.33 -8.48
N THR A 13 1.85 10.85 -7.25
CA THR A 13 2.12 9.46 -6.86
C THR A 13 0.82 8.77 -6.51
N TYR A 14 0.75 7.48 -6.78
CA TYR A 14 -0.44 6.67 -6.55
C TYR A 14 -0.08 5.45 -5.72
N VAL A 15 -1.00 4.99 -4.88
CA VAL A 15 -0.87 3.74 -4.13
C VAL A 15 -1.89 2.74 -4.64
N VAL A 16 -1.49 1.48 -4.77
CA VAL A 16 -2.42 0.41 -5.12
C VAL A 16 -3.30 0.10 -3.92
N ILE A 17 -4.62 0.18 -4.11
CA ILE A 17 -5.60 -0.12 -3.08
C ILE A 17 -6.42 -1.35 -3.43
N CYS A 18 -6.96 -1.96 -2.39
CA CYS A 18 -7.81 -3.12 -2.51
C CYS A 18 -9.28 -2.70 -2.62
N ASN A 19 -9.70 -2.32 -3.82
CA ASN A 19 -11.12 -2.10 -4.10
C ASN A 19 -11.78 -3.44 -4.45
N PHE A 20 -11.96 -4.31 -3.46
CA PHE A 20 -12.90 -5.42 -3.59
C PHE A 20 -14.32 -4.90 -3.36
N SER A 21 -14.84 -4.10 -4.29
CA SER A 21 -16.29 -4.17 -4.51
C SER A 21 -16.51 -5.46 -5.29
N LEU A 22 -17.04 -6.50 -4.62
CA LEU A 22 -17.46 -7.69 -5.36
C LEU A 22 -18.42 -7.23 -6.46
N PRO A 23 -18.14 -7.48 -7.75
CA PRO A 23 -19.16 -7.27 -8.77
C PRO A 23 -20.33 -8.19 -8.42
N SER A 24 -21.50 -7.62 -8.16
CA SER A 24 -22.72 -8.32 -7.74
C SER A 24 -23.39 -9.09 -8.88
N THR A 25 -22.64 -9.47 -9.92
CA THR A 25 -23.17 -10.18 -11.09
C THR A 25 -23.12 -11.69 -10.85
N SER A 26 -24.28 -12.33 -10.98
CA SER A 26 -24.49 -13.76 -10.75
C SER A 26 -23.53 -14.63 -11.56
N LEU A 27 -23.14 -15.74 -10.95
CA LEU A 27 -22.08 -16.65 -11.39
C LEU A 27 -22.43 -17.48 -12.66
N GLU A 28 -23.54 -17.20 -13.35
CA GLU A 28 -24.15 -18.15 -14.30
C GLU A 28 -23.75 -17.95 -15.78
N ASP A 29 -23.16 -16.82 -16.17
CA ASP A 29 -22.93 -16.51 -17.60
C ASP A 29 -21.55 -16.96 -18.17
N ASN A 30 -20.69 -17.59 -17.39
CA ASN A 30 -19.26 -17.78 -17.75
C ASN A 30 -18.87 -19.09 -18.45
N LYS A 31 -19.82 -19.85 -19.02
CA LYS A 31 -19.48 -21.07 -19.80
C LYS A 31 -19.21 -20.83 -21.29
N ASN A 32 -19.78 -19.79 -21.90
CA ASN A 32 -19.62 -19.54 -23.34
C ASN A 32 -18.36 -18.73 -23.72
N LEU A 33 -17.65 -18.14 -22.76
CA LEU A 33 -16.46 -17.30 -23.07
C LEU A 33 -15.19 -18.12 -23.40
N LYS A 34 -15.10 -19.37 -22.92
CA LYS A 34 -13.88 -20.18 -23.04
C LYS A 34 -13.63 -20.75 -24.45
N GLU A 35 -14.65 -20.90 -25.28
CA GLU A 35 -14.47 -21.42 -26.65
C GLU A 35 -14.09 -20.33 -27.67
N ASN A 36 -14.60 -19.11 -27.52
CA ASN A 36 -14.26 -18.01 -28.43
C ASN A 36 -12.81 -17.53 -28.28
N LEU A 37 -12.23 -17.61 -27.07
CA LEU A 37 -10.83 -17.24 -26.80
C LEU A 37 -9.79 -18.17 -27.46
N LYS A 38 -10.13 -19.43 -27.78
CA LYS A 38 -9.16 -20.36 -28.37
C LYS A 38 -8.88 -20.09 -29.85
N ASN A 39 -9.81 -19.47 -30.56
CA ASN A 39 -9.69 -19.24 -32.01
C ASN A 39 -9.01 -17.92 -32.36
N GLU A 40 -9.03 -16.90 -31.48
CA GLU A 40 -8.33 -15.62 -31.70
C GLU A 40 -6.82 -15.68 -31.42
N ILE A 41 -6.35 -16.65 -30.64
CA ILE A 41 -4.92 -16.76 -30.24
C ILE A 41 -4.00 -17.15 -31.42
N LYS A 42 -4.54 -17.65 -32.55
CA LYS A 42 -3.72 -18.07 -33.70
C LYS A 42 -3.36 -16.97 -34.71
N ILE A 43 -3.94 -15.77 -34.62
CA ILE A 43 -3.78 -14.73 -35.67
C ILE A 43 -2.79 -13.60 -35.28
N GLN A 44 -2.28 -13.54 -34.04
CA GLN A 44 -1.46 -12.41 -33.57
C GLN A 44 -0.01 -12.75 -33.17
N GLN A 45 0.76 -13.45 -34.00
CA GLN A 45 2.18 -13.72 -33.67
C GLN A 45 3.18 -12.59 -33.98
N ASN A 46 2.71 -11.41 -34.41
CA ASN A 46 3.53 -10.18 -34.53
C ASN A 46 2.95 -8.98 -33.75
N SER A 47 1.94 -9.19 -32.89
CA SER A 47 1.48 -8.11 -32.02
C SER A 47 2.48 -7.94 -30.88
N SER A 48 2.95 -6.71 -30.69
CA SER A 48 3.73 -6.30 -29.52
C SER A 48 3.02 -6.78 -28.26
N LYS A 49 3.60 -7.77 -27.58
CA LYS A 49 3.05 -8.39 -26.37
C LYS A 49 2.69 -7.29 -25.37
N ILE A 50 1.40 -7.09 -25.14
CA ILE A 50 0.91 -6.12 -24.17
C ILE A 50 1.40 -6.56 -22.79
N ASN A 51 2.19 -5.70 -22.14
CA ASN A 51 2.74 -5.99 -20.83
C ASN A 51 1.75 -5.58 -19.73
N PHE A 52 0.95 -6.52 -19.25
CA PHE A 52 0.11 -6.32 -18.08
C PHE A 52 0.98 -6.25 -16.83
N PHE A 53 0.76 -5.22 -16.03
CA PHE A 53 1.56 -4.97 -14.85
C PHE A 53 0.94 -5.64 -13.62
N ASN A 54 1.66 -6.57 -13.00
CA ASN A 54 1.22 -7.22 -11.78
C ASN A 54 1.40 -6.26 -10.61
N LEU A 55 0.29 -5.80 -10.03
CA LEU A 55 0.28 -4.92 -8.87
C LEU A 55 -0.06 -5.69 -7.60
N PHE A 56 0.60 -5.32 -6.50
CA PHE A 56 0.23 -5.77 -5.16
C PHE A 56 -0.32 -4.59 -4.34
N ILE A 57 -1.24 -4.91 -3.43
CA ILE A 57 -1.84 -3.92 -2.53
C ILE A 57 -0.73 -3.23 -1.74
N GLY A 58 -0.75 -1.90 -1.73
CA GLY A 58 0.27 -1.08 -1.08
C GLY A 58 1.45 -0.70 -1.96
N ASP A 59 1.56 -1.22 -3.18
CA ASP A 59 2.60 -0.79 -4.13
C ASP A 59 2.48 0.71 -4.39
N LEU A 60 3.60 1.43 -4.28
CA LEU A 60 3.71 2.82 -4.70
C LEU A 60 4.07 2.87 -6.17
N ILE A 61 3.25 3.55 -6.96
CA ILE A 61 3.42 3.61 -8.42
C ILE A 61 3.36 5.04 -8.94
N LYS A 62 4.00 5.24 -10.09
CA LYS A 62 3.92 6.48 -10.86
C LYS A 62 3.16 6.20 -12.16
N ILE A 63 2.09 6.94 -12.39
CA ILE A 63 1.31 6.87 -13.62
C ILE A 63 1.97 7.81 -14.65
N ILE A 64 2.31 7.25 -15.82
CA ILE A 64 2.87 7.99 -16.96
C ILE A 64 1.74 8.44 -17.91
N SER A 65 0.78 7.56 -18.16
CA SER A 65 -0.35 7.82 -19.07
C SER A 65 -1.65 7.25 -18.51
N PHE A 66 -2.75 7.93 -18.80
CA PHE A 66 -4.09 7.60 -18.34
C PHE A 66 -5.08 7.64 -19.50
N ASN A 67 -5.87 6.58 -19.66
CA ASN A 67 -6.90 6.46 -20.69
C ASN A 67 -8.26 6.05 -20.09
N GLY A 68 -8.67 6.74 -19.02
CA GLY A 68 -9.94 6.48 -18.33
C GLY A 68 -9.91 5.24 -17.44
N GLU A 69 -10.09 4.06 -18.04
CA GLU A 69 -10.17 2.79 -17.31
C GLU A 69 -8.80 2.14 -17.10
N TRP A 70 -7.82 2.50 -17.92
CA TRP A 70 -6.48 1.92 -17.88
C TRP A 70 -5.42 3.00 -17.67
N CYS A 71 -4.43 2.64 -16.87
CA CYS A 71 -3.24 3.41 -16.58
C CYS A 71 -2.02 2.69 -17.15
N PHE A 72 -1.00 3.44 -17.56
CA PHE A 72 0.34 2.94 -17.84
C PHE A 72 1.31 3.59 -16.85
N GLY A 73 2.14 2.79 -16.19
CA GLY A 73 3.02 3.27 -15.13
C GLY A 73 4.04 2.25 -14.68
N TYR A 74 4.69 2.53 -13.56
CA TYR A 74 5.74 1.70 -12.96
C TYR A 74 5.78 1.84 -11.44
N ARG A 75 6.36 0.85 -10.75
CA ARG A 75 6.62 0.90 -9.29
C ARG A 75 7.75 1.87 -8.97
N LEU A 76 7.59 2.68 -7.93
CA LEU A 76 8.64 3.59 -7.48
C LEU A 76 9.94 2.85 -7.14
N GLU A 77 9.84 1.67 -6.53
CA GLU A 77 11.00 0.83 -6.16
C GLU A 77 11.68 0.16 -7.37
N GLU A 78 10.91 -0.13 -8.44
CA GLU A 78 11.39 -0.89 -9.60
C GLU A 78 10.99 -0.20 -10.93
N PRO A 79 11.64 0.94 -11.31
CA PRO A 79 11.24 1.72 -12.48
C PRO A 79 11.41 1.02 -13.84
N GLU A 80 12.17 -0.08 -13.85
CA GLU A 80 12.39 -0.93 -15.03
C GLU A 80 11.17 -1.79 -15.34
N GLN A 81 10.37 -2.15 -14.33
CA GLN A 81 9.15 -2.91 -14.52
C GLN A 81 7.99 -1.94 -14.80
N ARG A 82 7.55 -1.89 -16.06
CA ARG A 82 6.46 -1.01 -16.51
C ARG A 82 5.38 -1.81 -17.22
N GLY A 83 4.14 -1.38 -17.09
CA GLY A 83 3.06 -1.98 -17.83
C GLY A 83 1.74 -1.26 -17.63
N ILE A 84 0.68 -1.86 -18.17
CA ILE A 84 -0.68 -1.34 -18.05
C ILE A 84 -1.43 -2.02 -16.90
N PHE A 85 -2.28 -1.26 -16.22
CA PHE A 85 -3.12 -1.74 -15.12
C PHE A 85 -4.44 -0.94 -15.05
N PRO A 86 -5.53 -1.52 -14.52
CA PRO A 86 -6.80 -0.81 -14.34
C PRO A 86 -6.68 0.37 -13.37
N SER A 87 -7.30 1.50 -13.71
CA SER A 87 -7.32 2.70 -12.87
C SER A 87 -8.06 2.49 -11.55
N ILE A 88 -9.01 1.55 -11.51
CA ILE A 88 -9.78 1.21 -10.31
C ILE A 88 -8.94 0.61 -9.17
N PHE A 89 -7.73 0.12 -9.45
CA PHE A 89 -6.84 -0.48 -8.46
C PHE A 89 -5.95 0.52 -7.76
N VAL A 90 -6.00 1.80 -8.13
CA VAL A 90 -5.03 2.80 -7.68
C VAL A 90 -5.73 4.02 -7.11
N GLN A 91 -5.16 4.57 -6.04
CA GLN A 91 -5.63 5.78 -5.38
C GLN A 91 -4.53 6.82 -5.41
N GLU A 92 -4.87 8.05 -5.81
CA GLU A 92 -3.94 9.17 -5.77
C GLU A 92 -3.56 9.48 -4.32
N ILE A 93 -2.26 9.62 -4.06
CA ILE A 93 -1.73 10.03 -2.77
C ILE A 93 -0.86 11.26 -2.94
N MET A 94 -0.97 12.20 -2.00
CA MET A 94 -0.03 13.32 -1.95
C MET A 94 1.16 12.93 -1.09
N ILE A 95 2.33 12.87 -1.72
CA ILE A 95 3.61 12.73 -1.04
C ILE A 95 4.18 14.13 -0.90
N ASN A 96 4.22 14.63 0.34
CA ASN A 96 4.93 15.88 0.62
C ASN A 96 6.45 15.64 0.56
N ASN A 97 7.24 16.71 0.31
CA ASN A 97 8.71 16.67 0.20
C ASN A 97 9.45 15.97 1.36
N ASN A 98 8.78 15.72 2.49
CA ASN A 98 9.31 14.98 3.63
C ASN A 98 9.03 13.46 3.53
N ASN A 99 8.71 12.93 2.35
CA ASN A 99 8.29 11.54 2.12
C ASN A 99 7.12 11.05 3.01
N LYS A 100 6.30 11.98 3.51
CA LYS A 100 5.11 11.64 4.28
C LYS A 100 3.92 11.50 3.35
N ILE A 101 3.39 10.28 3.30
CA ILE A 101 2.18 9.94 2.56
C ILE A 101 0.99 10.52 3.33
N GLN A 102 0.26 11.46 2.72
CA GLN A 102 -1.07 11.85 3.18
C GLN A 102 -2.11 11.18 2.29
N THR A 103 -2.74 10.14 2.81
CA THR A 103 -3.90 9.50 2.19
C THR A 103 -5.14 10.29 2.56
N PHE A 104 -5.81 10.91 1.58
CA PHE A 104 -7.16 11.42 1.75
C PHE A 104 -8.13 10.25 1.68
N PHE A 105 -8.32 9.56 2.81
CA PHE A 105 -9.51 8.74 2.93
C PHE A 105 -10.69 9.70 3.01
N ASN A 106 -11.56 9.70 1.99
CA ASN A 106 -12.88 10.33 2.04
C ASN A 106 -13.73 9.58 3.08
N VAL A 107 -13.39 9.71 4.36
CA VAL A 107 -14.24 9.30 5.46
C VAL A 107 -15.30 10.39 5.54
N GLY A 108 -16.55 10.00 5.24
CA GLY A 108 -17.68 10.92 5.11
C GLY A 108 -17.76 11.91 6.27
N GLU A 109 -18.23 13.12 5.94
CA GLU A 109 -18.29 14.34 6.76
C GLU A 109 -19.05 14.17 8.09
N GLY A 110 -18.52 13.36 9.01
CA GLY A 110 -18.94 13.26 10.39
C GLY A 110 -18.16 14.29 11.20
N LYS A 111 -18.79 15.42 11.49
CA LYS A 111 -18.23 16.59 12.19
C LYS A 111 -17.87 16.27 13.66
N ASN A 112 -16.85 15.45 13.89
CA ASN A 112 -16.13 15.46 15.16
C ASN A 112 -14.83 16.22 14.96
N LYS A 113 -14.75 17.39 15.59
CA LYS A 113 -13.63 18.32 15.52
C LYS A 113 -12.44 17.74 16.31
N ILE A 114 -11.83 16.68 15.79
CA ILE A 114 -10.55 16.17 16.30
C ILE A 114 -9.51 17.28 16.07
N ASN A 115 -8.70 17.56 17.08
CA ASN A 115 -7.67 18.58 16.95
C ASN A 115 -6.66 18.14 15.87
N LEU A 116 -6.37 19.02 14.92
CA LEU A 116 -5.47 18.80 13.77
C LEU A 116 -4.06 18.30 14.17
N THR A 117 -3.69 18.45 15.45
CA THR A 117 -2.45 17.95 16.05
C THR A 117 -2.46 16.44 16.22
N ASP A 118 -3.59 15.87 16.62
CA ASP A 118 -3.69 14.48 17.07
C ASP A 118 -3.67 13.55 15.86
N GLU A 119 -4.34 13.95 14.78
CA GLU A 119 -4.35 13.20 13.51
C GLU A 119 -2.94 13.07 12.90
N LYS A 120 -2.13 14.13 13.00
CA LYS A 120 -0.72 14.09 12.55
C LYS A 120 0.14 13.18 13.42
N GLU A 121 -0.15 13.06 14.71
CA GLU A 121 0.56 12.17 15.61
C GLU A 121 0.22 10.70 15.31
N VAL A 122 -1.07 10.38 15.15
CA VAL A 122 -1.54 9.03 14.75
C VAL A 122 -0.88 8.59 13.45
N GLY A 123 -0.89 9.46 12.43
CA GLY A 123 -0.29 9.14 11.13
C GLY A 123 1.22 8.88 11.22
N ARG A 124 1.95 9.65 12.05
CA ARG A 124 3.38 9.42 12.31
C ARG A 124 3.61 8.08 13.01
N LEU A 125 2.88 7.82 14.08
CA LEU A 125 3.01 6.59 14.85
C LEU A 125 2.70 5.34 13.99
N ALA A 126 1.69 5.41 13.13
CA ALA A 126 1.38 4.34 12.19
C ALA A 126 2.51 4.11 11.16
N CYS A 127 3.19 5.18 10.72
CA CYS A 127 4.37 5.06 9.85
C CYS A 127 5.53 4.39 10.60
N ASP A 128 5.86 4.87 11.81
CA ASP A 128 6.95 4.32 12.63
C ASP A 128 6.74 2.82 12.90
N ILE A 129 5.50 2.40 13.21
CA ILE A 129 5.14 0.99 13.38
C ILE A 129 5.29 0.22 12.06
N SER A 130 4.95 0.82 10.92
CA SER A 130 5.10 0.16 9.61
C SER A 130 6.56 -0.08 9.26
N GLU A 131 7.44 0.87 9.54
CA GLU A 131 8.88 0.74 9.34
C GLU A 131 9.46 -0.34 10.25
N ALA A 132 9.13 -0.32 11.55
CA ALA A 132 9.55 -1.34 12.50
C ALA A 132 9.07 -2.74 12.10
N LEU A 133 7.81 -2.87 11.64
CA LEU A 133 7.27 -4.14 11.12
C LEU A 133 8.06 -4.65 9.91
N LYS A 134 8.41 -3.77 8.96
CA LYS A 134 9.20 -4.15 7.78
C LYS A 134 10.56 -4.71 8.20
N GLU A 135 11.27 -3.99 9.07
CA GLU A 135 12.56 -4.43 9.61
C GLU A 135 12.44 -5.78 10.34
N TRP A 136 11.45 -5.91 11.23
CA TRP A 136 11.28 -7.13 12.04
C TRP A 136 10.92 -8.34 11.19
N ILE A 137 10.09 -8.17 10.17
CA ILE A 137 9.72 -9.25 9.25
C ILE A 137 10.95 -9.72 8.46
N GLU A 138 11.73 -8.81 7.89
CA GLU A 138 12.94 -9.18 7.15
C GLU A 138 13.96 -9.86 8.05
N ARG A 139 14.14 -9.37 9.29
CA ARG A 139 15.03 -10.01 10.24
C ARG A 139 14.55 -11.39 10.68
N THR A 140 13.25 -11.54 10.92
CA THR A 140 12.62 -12.83 11.27
C THR A 140 12.80 -13.86 10.14
N LYS A 141 12.66 -13.43 8.87
CA LYS A 141 12.95 -14.29 7.71
C LYS A 141 14.42 -14.70 7.66
N PHE A 142 15.34 -13.76 7.91
CA PHE A 142 16.78 -14.04 7.94
C PHE A 142 17.14 -15.05 9.04
N ASP A 143 16.74 -14.81 10.29
CA ASP A 143 17.07 -15.69 11.41
C ASP A 143 16.47 -17.10 11.24
N TYR A 144 15.31 -17.21 10.57
CA TYR A 144 14.72 -18.50 10.19
C TYR A 144 15.54 -19.23 9.14
N GLY A 145 15.98 -18.53 8.09
CA GLY A 145 16.80 -19.12 7.02
C GLY A 145 18.16 -19.62 7.51
N GLU A 146 18.78 -18.89 8.44
CA GLU A 146 20.08 -19.23 9.02
C GLU A 146 19.99 -20.21 10.21
N GLY A 147 18.79 -20.53 10.69
CA GLY A 147 18.61 -21.41 11.85
C GLY A 147 19.16 -20.84 13.17
N ILE A 148 19.30 -19.52 13.28
CA ILE A 148 19.87 -18.82 14.44
C ILE A 148 18.92 -18.91 15.64
N SER A 149 17.61 -18.83 15.38
CA SER A 149 16.59 -18.80 16.42
C SER A 149 15.98 -20.17 16.68
N THR A 150 15.73 -20.47 17.94
CA THR A 150 14.90 -21.60 18.34
C THR A 150 13.44 -21.38 17.91
N ILE A 151 12.69 -22.47 17.72
CA ILE A 151 11.25 -22.42 17.37
C ILE A 151 10.47 -21.54 18.37
N CYS A 152 10.75 -21.66 19.67
CA CYS A 152 10.10 -20.87 20.71
C CYS A 152 10.40 -19.37 20.56
N GLN A 153 11.63 -18.98 20.22
CA GLN A 153 11.97 -17.57 19.97
C GLN A 153 11.23 -17.02 18.74
N PHE A 154 11.10 -17.84 17.69
CA PHE A 154 10.39 -17.47 16.47
C PHE A 154 8.88 -17.29 16.71
N GLU A 155 8.24 -18.18 17.46
CA GLU A 155 6.84 -18.05 17.85
C GLU A 155 6.59 -16.76 18.64
N GLN A 156 7.52 -16.41 19.55
CA GLN A 156 7.45 -15.15 20.28
C GLN A 156 7.62 -13.93 19.38
N GLN A 157 8.54 -13.97 18.41
CA GLN A 157 8.73 -12.88 17.43
C GLN A 157 7.47 -12.70 16.57
N ILE A 158 6.90 -13.78 16.05
CA ILE A 158 5.64 -13.75 15.28
C ILE A 158 4.50 -13.19 16.12
N ALA A 159 4.38 -13.60 17.39
CA ALA A 159 3.35 -13.09 18.28
C ALA A 159 3.45 -11.57 18.46
N LEU A 160 4.66 -11.03 18.60
CA LEU A 160 4.89 -9.58 18.69
C LEU A 160 4.57 -8.85 17.38
N ILE A 161 4.98 -9.39 16.23
CA ILE A 161 4.65 -8.84 14.91
C ILE A 161 3.12 -8.76 14.73
N LYS A 162 2.40 -9.82 15.11
CA LYS A 162 0.93 -9.85 15.07
C LYS A 162 0.31 -8.76 15.96
N GLN A 163 0.84 -8.55 17.17
CA GLN A 163 0.36 -7.48 18.04
C GLN A 163 0.57 -6.09 17.42
N LEU A 164 1.75 -5.84 16.84
CA LEU A 164 2.03 -4.56 16.15
C LEU A 164 1.12 -4.33 14.94
N LEU A 165 0.79 -5.39 14.18
CA LEU A 165 -0.17 -5.30 13.08
C LEU A 165 -1.57 -4.92 13.56
N VAL A 166 -2.00 -5.45 14.72
CA VAL A 166 -3.30 -5.09 15.32
C VAL A 166 -3.30 -3.62 15.75
N VAL A 167 -2.22 -3.16 16.42
CA VAL A 167 -2.07 -1.75 16.81
C VAL A 167 -2.09 -0.83 15.59
N ARG A 168 -1.33 -1.16 14.54
CA ARG A 168 -1.33 -0.39 13.29
C ARG A 168 -2.72 -0.32 12.67
N ARG A 169 -3.43 -1.44 12.60
CA ARG A 169 -4.81 -1.48 12.10
C ARG A 169 -5.73 -0.56 12.91
N HIS A 170 -5.56 -0.56 14.24
CA HIS A 170 -6.35 0.27 15.14
C HIS A 170 -6.04 1.78 14.96
N LEU A 171 -4.78 2.15 14.76
CA LEU A 171 -4.38 3.52 14.42
C LEU A 171 -5.00 3.98 13.08
N CYS A 172 -5.05 3.09 12.09
CA CYS A 172 -5.62 3.40 10.79
C CYS A 172 -7.16 3.39 10.77
N SER A 173 -7.86 2.91 11.83
CA SER A 173 -9.32 2.84 11.81
C SER A 173 -10.01 4.19 12.02
N GLY A 174 -9.27 5.21 12.48
CA GLY A 174 -9.83 6.55 12.77
C GLY A 174 -10.76 6.59 13.98
N THR A 175 -10.87 5.49 14.75
CA THR A 175 -11.75 5.37 15.92
C THR A 175 -10.99 5.50 17.25
N ILE A 176 -9.71 5.82 17.21
CA ILE A 176 -8.83 5.86 18.38
C ILE A 176 -8.99 7.20 19.12
N THR A 177 -9.03 7.13 20.44
CA THR A 177 -9.06 8.29 21.35
C THR A 177 -7.65 8.79 21.68
N ALA A 178 -7.52 10.05 22.12
CA ALA A 178 -6.23 10.65 22.46
C ALA A 178 -5.52 9.93 23.63
N GLU A 179 -6.30 9.39 24.58
CA GLU A 179 -5.82 8.60 25.69
C GLU A 179 -5.21 7.27 25.21
N GLU A 180 -5.90 6.58 24.30
CA GLU A 180 -5.41 5.33 23.69
C GLU A 180 -4.12 5.57 22.88
N ILE A 181 -4.01 6.69 22.16
CA ILE A 181 -2.76 7.04 21.44
C ILE A 181 -1.59 7.12 22.42
N LYS A 182 -1.75 7.81 23.55
CA LYS A 182 -0.69 7.96 24.56
C LYS A 182 -0.29 6.61 25.16
N GLU A 183 -1.27 5.76 25.46
CA GLU A 183 -1.00 4.42 25.98
C GLU A 183 -0.25 3.55 24.96
N ILE A 184 -0.69 3.58 23.69
CA ILE A 184 -0.02 2.88 22.60
C ILE A 184 1.41 3.39 22.42
N ASN A 185 1.63 4.70 22.49
CA ASN A 185 2.95 5.31 22.31
C ASN A 185 3.93 4.85 23.39
N LEU A 186 3.52 4.89 24.66
CA LEU A 186 4.31 4.37 25.80
C LEU A 186 4.55 2.86 25.71
N GLY A 187 3.53 2.11 25.29
CA GLY A 187 3.57 0.65 25.18
C GLY A 187 4.40 0.14 24.00
N CYS A 188 4.39 0.83 22.86
CA CYS A 188 5.12 0.44 21.65
C CYS A 188 6.61 0.78 21.78
N ILE A 189 6.95 1.99 22.23
CA ILE A 189 8.35 2.42 22.40
C ILE A 189 9.10 1.47 23.34
N SER A 190 8.48 1.09 24.46
CA SER A 190 9.10 0.19 25.44
C SER A 190 9.34 -1.23 24.90
N ARG A 191 8.46 -1.73 24.03
CA ARG A 191 8.62 -3.05 23.38
C ARG A 191 9.63 -3.02 22.24
N CYS A 192 9.66 -1.95 21.46
CA CYS A 192 10.63 -1.78 20.38
C CYS A 192 12.06 -1.70 20.93
N ASN A 193 12.28 -1.04 22.07
CA ASN A 193 13.63 -0.87 22.63
C ASN A 193 14.15 -2.05 23.46
N ARG A 194 13.29 -2.92 24.01
CA ARG A 194 13.72 -3.95 24.99
C ARG A 194 14.33 -5.21 24.39
N ARG A 195 14.15 -5.48 23.10
CA ARG A 195 14.52 -6.79 22.51
C ARG A 195 15.77 -6.76 21.61
N TRP A 196 16.42 -5.60 21.51
CA TRP A 196 17.60 -5.39 20.64
C TRP A 196 18.84 -4.88 21.41
N LYS A 197 18.92 -5.22 22.70
CA LYS A 197 20.18 -5.28 23.46
C LYS A 197 20.46 -6.74 23.77
#